data_AF-A0A8X7NW58-F1
#
_entry.id   AF-A0A8X7NW58-F1
#
_cell.length_a   1.000
_cell.length_b   1.000
_cell.length_c   1.000
_cell.angle_alpha   90.00
_cell.angle_beta   90.00
_cell.angle_gamma   90.00
#
_symmetry.space_group_name_H-M   'P 1'
#
loop_
_entity.id
_entity.type
_entity.pdbx_description
1 polymer ?
#
loop_
_entity_poly.entity_id
_entity_poly.type
_entity_poly.pdbx_seq_one_letter_code
_entity_poly.pdbx_strand_id
1 'polypeptide(L)' 'MILLCGLLLNPQATVASMGILIQTTALIYIFPSSLSVSVSTRVGNELGADQPDKARIAARTGLCLSLGLGLIAMFSL' A
#
# COMPACT_ATOMS: atom_id res chain seq x y z
N MET A 1 -18.04 -3.39 3.90
CA MET A 1 -18.18 -4.13 5.18
C MET A 1 -18.89 -3.32 6.27
N ILE A 2 -18.74 -1.99 6.33
CA ILE A 2 -19.50 -1.13 7.26
C ILE A 2 -21.02 -1.35 7.17
N LEU A 3 -21.57 -1.47 5.95
CA LEU A 3 -23.00 -1.75 5.74
C LEU A 3 -23.48 -3.09 6.34
N LEU A 4 -22.62 -4.11 6.37
CA LEU A 4 -22.94 -5.40 7.00
C LEU A 4 -22.86 -5.33 8.52
N CYS A 5 -21.95 -4.51 9.07
CA CYS A 5 -21.83 -4.26 10.50
C CYS A 5 -23.07 -3.54 11.08
N GLY A 6 -23.81 -2.80 10.25
CA GLY A 6 -25.09 -2.17 10.62
C GLY A 6 -26.24 -3.17 10.82
N LEU A 7 -26.09 -4.42 10.38
CA LEU A 7 -27.09 -5.49 10.54
C LEU A 7 -26.86 -6.33 11.81
N LEU A 8 -25.79 -6.06 12.57
CA LEU A 8 -25.42 -6.79 13.78
C LEU A 8 -26.16 -6.25 15.02
N LEU A 9 -26.31 -7.10 16.05
CA LEU A 9 -27.02 -6.79 17.31
C LEU A 9 -26.57 -5.50 18.03
N ASN A 10 -25.33 -5.07 17.83
CA ASN A 10 -24.78 -3.80 18.34
C ASN A 10 -24.18 -2.97 17.18
N PRO A 11 -25.02 -2.33 16.34
CA PRO A 11 -24.58 -1.75 15.08
C PRO A 11 -23.71 -0.51 15.28
N GLN A 12 -23.96 0.30 16.32
CA GLN A 12 -23.21 1.53 16.58
C GLN A 12 -21.74 1.27 16.92
N ALA A 13 -21.48 0.32 17.83
CA ALA A 13 -20.11 -0.04 18.23
C ALA A 13 -19.36 -0.78 17.10
N THR A 14 -20.05 -1.64 16.36
CA THR A 14 -19.46 -2.42 15.25
C THR A 14 -19.13 -1.52 14.05
N VAL A 15 -20.01 -0.56 13.71
CA VAL A 15 -19.76 0.42 12.65
C VAL A 15 -18.61 1.37 13.02
N ALA A 16 -18.58 1.86 14.27
CA ALA A 16 -17.51 2.74 14.74
C ALA A 16 -16.14 2.06 14.73
N SER A 17 -16.03 0.85 15.29
CA SER A 17 -14.79 0.05 15.25
C SER A 17 -14.36 -0.29 13.83
N MET A 18 -15.31 -0.61 12.94
CA MET A 18 -15.01 -0.87 11.53
C MET A 18 -14.50 0.38 10.81
N GLY A 19 -15.05 1.56 11.12
CA GLY A 19 -14.56 2.83 10.59
C GLY A 19 -13.11 3.12 10.99
N ILE A 20 -12.78 2.92 12.27
CA ILE A 20 -11.42 3.06 12.78
C ILE A 20 -10.49 2.05 12.09
N LEU A 21 -10.88 0.77 12.02
CA LEU A 21 -10.09 -0.27 11.37
C LEU A 21 -9.76 0.07 9.91
N ILE A 22 -10.75 0.50 9.15
CA ILE A 22 -10.56 0.90 7.75
C ILE A 22 -9.62 2.09 7.65
N GLN A 23 -9.79 3.10 8.51
CA GLN A 23 -8.97 4.32 8.46
C GLN A 23 -7.52 4.06 8.87
N THR A 24 -7.31 3.26 9.92
CA THR A 24 -5.98 2.78 10.33
C THR A 24 -5.34 1.94 9.23
N THR A 25 -6.08 1.01 8.62
CA THR A 25 -5.57 0.19 7.52
C THR A 25 -5.21 1.05 6.31
N ALA A 26 -6.03 2.03 5.96
CA ALA A 26 -5.76 2.96 4.87
C ALA A 26 -4.48 3.78 5.12
N LEU A 27 -4.27 4.26 6.35
CA LEU A 27 -3.04 4.96 6.74
C LEU A 27 -1.80 4.07 6.61
N ILE A 28 -1.88 2.82 7.06
CA ILE A 28 -0.79 1.86 6.95
C ILE A 28 -0.48 1.54 5.48
N TYR A 29 -1.51 1.42 4.63
CA TYR A 29 -1.35 1.05 3.22
C TYR A 29 -0.98 2.22 2.30
N ILE A 30 -1.16 3.48 2.71
CA ILE A 30 -0.84 4.66 1.90
C ILE A 30 0.61 4.61 1.42
N PHE A 31 1.56 4.37 2.33
CA PHE A 31 2.97 4.42 1.99
C PHE A 31 3.38 3.33 0.98
N PRO A 32 3.14 2.02 1.23
CA PRO A 32 3.51 0.99 0.27
C PRO A 32 2.72 1.10 -1.05
N SER A 33 1.47 1.59 -1.01
CA SER A 33 0.67 1.82 -2.23
C SER A 33 1.27 2.94 -3.08
N SER A 34 1.60 4.09 -2.50
CA SER A 34 2.21 5.22 -3.23
C SER A 34 3.53 4.82 -3.86
N LEU A 35 4.37 4.08 -3.12
CA LEU A 35 5.66 3.58 -3.61
C LEU A 35 5.48 2.65 -4.81
N SER A 36 4.52 1.73 -4.74
CA SER A 36 4.18 0.82 -5.85
C SER A 36 3.79 1.59 -7.11
N VAL A 37 2.91 2.59 -6.97
CA VAL A 37 2.47 3.43 -8.10
C VAL A 37 3.64 4.22 -8.68
N SER A 38 4.47 4.87 -7.86
CA SER A 38 5.64 5.62 -8.33
C SER A 38 6.65 4.76 -9.08
N VAL A 39 6.95 3.55 -8.58
CA VAL A 39 7.86 2.61 -9.24
C VAL A 39 7.26 2.14 -10.56
N SER A 40 5.97 1.78 -10.58
CA SER A 40 5.30 1.34 -11.81
C SER A 40 5.26 2.43 -12.87
N THR A 41 4.97 3.68 -12.49
CA THR A 41 5.02 4.83 -13.40
C THR A 41 6.43 5.03 -13.95
N ARG A 42 7.47 4.97 -13.11
CA ARG A 42 8.86 5.14 -13.57
C ARG A 42 9.29 4.02 -14.50
N VAL A 43 9.01 2.77 -14.14
CA VAL A 43 9.31 1.60 -15.00
C VAL A 43 8.58 1.73 -16.33
N GLY A 44 7.30 2.09 -16.32
CA GLY A 44 6.52 2.32 -17.54
C GLY A 44 7.08 3.44 -18.41
N ASN A 45 7.54 4.53 -17.80
CA ASN A 45 8.16 5.66 -18.52
C ASN A 45 9.49 5.27 -19.19
N GLU A 46 10.38 4.56 -18.47
CA GLU A 46 11.66 4.11 -19.04
C GLU A 46 11.45 3.04 -20.13
N LEU A 47 10.47 2.14 -19.98
CA LEU A 47 10.11 1.17 -21.02
C LEU A 47 9.52 1.86 -22.25
N GLY A 48 8.64 2.85 -22.07
CA GLY A 48 8.09 3.64 -23.17
C GLY A 48 9.12 4.49 -23.90
N ALA A 49 10.25 4.79 -23.25
CA ALA A 49 11.39 5.50 -23.82
C ALA A 49 12.47 4.57 -24.43
N ASP A 50 12.15 3.28 -24.64
CA ASP A 50 13.06 2.24 -25.16
C ASP A 50 14.35 2.07 -24.32
N GLN A 51 14.25 2.29 -23.00
CA GLN A 51 15.38 2.21 -22.06
C GLN A 51 15.20 1.08 -21.04
N PRO A 52 15.32 -0.20 -21.48
CA PRO A 52 15.06 -1.37 -20.64
C PRO A 52 16.05 -1.49 -19.47
N ASP A 53 17.30 -1.05 -19.62
CA ASP A 53 18.29 -1.06 -18.53
C ASP A 53 17.88 -0.13 -17.39
N LYS A 54 17.40 1.08 -17.71
CA LYS A 54 16.90 2.03 -16.70
C LYS A 54 15.61 1.55 -16.05
N ALA A 55 14.73 0.91 -16.82
CA ALA A 55 13.53 0.26 -16.29
C ALA A 55 13.87 -0.84 -15.26
N ARG A 56 14.89 -1.67 -15.53
CA ARG A 56 15.36 -2.70 -14.58
C ARG A 56 15.93 -2.09 -13.31
N ILE A 57 16.67 -0.98 -13.41
CA ILE A 57 17.19 -0.26 -12.24
C ILE A 57 16.03 0.29 -11.42
N ALA A 58 15.05 0.94 -12.05
CA ALA A 58 13.87 1.46 -11.36
C ALA A 58 13.10 0.35 -10.62
N ALA A 59 12.88 -0.80 -11.27
CA ALA A 59 12.23 -1.95 -10.65
C ALA A 59 13.02 -2.51 -9.45
N ARG A 60 14.35 -2.69 -9.59
CA ARG A 60 15.21 -3.15 -8.48
C ARG A 60 15.22 -2.18 -7.31
N THR A 61 15.30 -0.87 -7.57
CA THR A 61 15.26 0.13 -6.51
C THR A 61 13.93 0.11 -5.76
N GLY A 62 12.81 -0.05 -6.48
CA GLY A 62 11.49 -0.24 -5.88
C GLY A 62 11.42 -1.49 -5.01
N LEU A 63 11.97 -2.62 -5.49
CA LEU A 63 11.99 -3.87 -4.75
C LEU A 63 12.82 -3.77 -3.46
N CYS A 64 14.01 -3.16 -3.53
CA CYS A 64 14.86 -2.92 -2.36
C CYS A 64 14.17 -2.03 -1.34
N LEU A 65 13.52 -0.95 -1.79
CA LEU A 65 12.76 -0.07 -0.91
C LEU A 65 11.57 -0.80 -0.25
N SER A 66 10.81 -1.59 -1.01
CA SER A 66 9.70 -2.38 -0.49
C SER A 66 10.16 -3.42 0.54
N LEU A 67 11.30 -4.08 0.31
CA LEU A 67 11.90 -5.00 1.26
C LEU A 67 12.35 -4.27 2.53
N GLY A 68 13.04 -3.15 2.40
CA GLY A 68 13.47 -2.33 3.53
C GLY A 68 12.28 -1.85 4.37
N LEU A 69 11.23 -1.39 3.72
CA LEU A 69 10.00 -0.96 4.38
C LEU A 69 9.29 -2.12 5.09
N GLY A 70 9.23 -3.29 4.45
CA GLY A 70 8.66 -4.50 5.04
C GLY A 70 9.44 -4.96 6.28
N LEU A 71 10.77 -4.88 6.24
CA LEU A 71 11.62 -5.17 7.39
C LEU A 71 11.40 -4.17 8.53
N ILE A 72 11.36 -2.87 8.22
CA ILE A 72 11.06 -1.83 9.22
C ILE A 72 9.69 -2.06 9.86
N ALA A 73 8.68 -2.39 9.06
CA ALA A 73 7.35 -2.70 9.56
C ALA A 73 7.34 -3.94 10.46
N MET A 74 8.13 -4.98 10.11
CA MET A 74 8.27 -6.19 10.93
C MET A 74 8.99 -5.92 12.27
N PHE A 75 9.97 -5.00 12.30
CA PHE A 75 10.66 -4.62 13.53
C PHE A 75 9.89 -3.62 14.40
N SER A 76 8.96 -2.87 13.81
CA SER A 76 8.18 -1.83 14.52
C SER A 76 6.86 -2.35 15.12
N LEU A 77 6.47 -3.60 14.83
CA LEU A 77 5.31 -4.29 15.38
C LEU A 77 5.73 -5.25 16.50
#